data_AF-A0A955WW88-F1
#
_entry.id   AF-A0A955WW88-F1
#
_cell.length_a   1.000
_cell.length_b   1.000
_cell.length_c   1.000
_cell.angle_alpha   90.00
_cell.angle_beta   90.00
_cell.angle_gamma   90.00
#
_symmetry.space_group_name_H-M   'P 1'
#
loop_
_entity.id
_entity.type
_entity.pdbx_description
1 polymer ?
#
loop_
_entity_poly.entity_id
_entity_poly.type
_entity_poly.pdbx_seq_one_letter_code
_entity_poly.pdbx_strand_id
1 'polypeptide(L)'
;MRSLLIAGWVLGLAGAANAYERPTLGAPGAPVVDGAVAGWGAQHLIATGLANDDPRSLGDHWSMHETPWDLTHLYAAWDDDALYLAWQYVDVTDVIDPNNAGSSAGTAPNQMDLIQWVAFDTRPGTGSALDMWGKNSGEPYWTGDDRPDVQLYVASNLWQGYLSQAVDGVFQVDDGGVHYFSLEDAGVTVAFGDGVFAADGLPGVNDADDALGAAPVIRDFLQAGHDTGRDTFYELRVPLAVLGLDRAGLEANGLGVMIGQGEGSCLDTLPHDPATLDTVGVSDSNSPLEWADVDRFTVPFARVATAAFGAPGPESDGGAPPGDLGVELDGALPDQGVAAPDGGGAPADAAAVGDHAVPEDPEPAPDGGAVHRDAALVGPTFANEPGSDGCRASGTGGSLGLWLLVLLGWLSGRRRAAP
;
A
#
# COMPACT_ATOMS: atom_id res chain seq x y z
N MET A 1 16.98 45.81 38.40
CA MET A 1 18.17 45.31 37.69
C MET A 1 17.91 43.85 37.36
N ARG A 2 18.02 43.51 36.07
CA ARG A 2 17.56 42.25 35.47
C ARG A 2 18.46 41.09 35.91
N SER A 3 17.86 40.03 36.45
CA SER A 3 18.53 38.74 36.59
C SER A 3 18.28 37.93 35.31
N LEU A 4 19.37 37.67 34.60
CA LEU A 4 19.46 36.93 33.36
C LEU A 4 19.24 35.44 33.66
N LEU A 5 18.13 34.86 33.20
CA LEU A 5 17.95 33.40 33.12
C LEU A 5 18.69 32.92 31.88
N ILE A 6 19.80 32.24 32.08
CA ILE A 6 20.50 31.47 31.04
C ILE A 6 19.69 30.18 30.88
N ALA A 7 18.89 30.11 29.82
CA ALA A 7 18.32 28.85 29.34
C ALA A 7 19.46 28.04 28.72
N GLY A 8 19.98 27.09 29.48
CA GLY A 8 20.86 26.05 28.96
C GLY A 8 20.05 25.11 28.09
N TRP A 9 20.31 25.15 26.79
CA TRP A 9 19.92 24.10 25.86
C TRP A 9 20.60 22.80 26.30
N VAL A 10 19.82 21.90 26.91
CA VAL A 10 20.22 20.50 27.04
C VAL A 10 19.81 19.85 25.72
N LEU A 11 20.76 19.73 24.80
CA LEU A 11 20.73 18.66 23.80
C LEU A 11 20.83 17.35 24.58
N GLY A 12 19.68 16.82 24.99
CA GLY A 12 19.55 15.47 25.48
C GLY A 12 19.48 14.55 24.27
N LEU A 13 20.49 13.69 24.12
CA LEU A 13 20.35 12.44 23.39
C LEU A 13 19.13 11.71 23.98
N ALA A 14 18.00 11.77 23.28
CA ALA A 14 16.85 10.93 23.56
C ALA A 14 17.27 9.49 23.28
N GLY A 15 17.32 8.66 24.32
CA GLY A 15 17.52 7.23 24.15
C GLY A 15 16.29 6.64 23.49
N ALA A 16 16.48 5.90 22.39
CA ALA A 16 15.54 4.98 21.73
C ALA A 16 14.05 5.20 22.06
N ALA A 17 13.55 6.42 21.88
CA ALA A 17 12.13 6.72 21.85
C ALA A 17 11.65 6.30 20.45
N ASN A 18 10.55 5.55 20.40
CA ASN A 18 9.95 4.90 19.22
C ASN A 18 10.45 5.46 17.89
N ALA A 19 11.22 4.69 17.13
CA ALA A 19 11.58 5.00 15.75
C ALA A 19 10.41 5.46 14.87
N TYR A 20 9.22 4.93 15.20
CA TYR A 20 7.93 5.23 14.60
C TYR A 20 7.20 6.31 15.42
N GLU A 21 7.66 7.56 15.33
CA GLU A 21 7.01 8.68 16.01
C GLU A 21 5.84 9.24 15.17
N ARG A 22 4.88 9.86 15.85
CA ARG A 22 3.88 10.75 15.25
C ARG A 22 4.20 12.17 15.66
N PRO A 23 5.10 12.87 14.94
CA PRO A 23 5.73 14.06 15.48
C PRO A 23 4.77 15.24 15.60
N THR A 24 3.71 15.29 14.77
CA THR A 24 2.67 16.34 14.83
C THR A 24 1.29 15.82 14.42
N LEU A 25 0.31 16.72 14.33
CA LEU A 25 -1.03 16.49 13.78
C LEU A 25 -1.21 17.19 12.41
N GLY A 26 -0.11 17.58 11.77
CA GLY A 26 -0.12 18.45 10.61
C GLY A 26 -0.39 19.91 10.99
N ALA A 27 -0.45 20.79 9.99
CA ALA A 27 -0.74 22.20 10.21
C ALA A 27 -1.57 22.82 9.07
N PRO A 28 -2.32 23.91 9.32
CA PRO A 28 -2.98 24.64 8.24
C PRO A 28 -1.99 25.15 7.19
N GLY A 29 -2.34 24.99 5.92
CA GLY A 29 -1.52 25.38 4.77
C GLY A 29 -2.14 24.89 3.47
N ALA A 30 -1.70 25.50 2.36
CA ALA A 30 -2.07 25.10 1.00
C ALA A 30 -0.81 24.91 0.15
N PRO A 31 -0.04 23.82 0.37
CA PRO A 31 1.09 23.49 -0.49
C PRO A 31 0.65 23.36 -1.94
N VAL A 32 1.55 23.70 -2.87
CA VAL A 32 1.31 23.49 -4.30
C VAL A 32 1.61 22.02 -4.59
N VAL A 33 0.67 21.29 -5.18
CA VAL A 33 0.89 19.90 -5.62
C VAL A 33 1.61 19.93 -6.97
N ASP A 34 2.94 19.83 -6.94
CA ASP A 34 3.81 19.88 -8.11
C ASP A 34 4.99 18.88 -8.09
N GLY A 35 5.01 17.99 -7.09
CA GLY A 35 6.06 17.02 -6.85
C GLY A 35 7.25 17.57 -6.06
N ALA A 36 7.17 18.80 -5.53
CA ALA A 36 8.28 19.41 -4.79
C ALA A 36 8.03 19.42 -3.28
N VAL A 37 9.12 19.38 -2.52
CA VAL A 37 9.09 19.52 -1.05
C VAL A 37 8.77 20.97 -0.60
N ALA A 38 8.76 21.92 -1.54
CA ALA A 38 8.53 23.33 -1.22
C ALA A 38 7.13 23.54 -0.62
N GLY A 39 7.07 23.91 0.66
CA GLY A 39 5.81 24.06 1.40
C GLY A 39 5.61 23.01 2.47
N TRP A 40 6.39 21.92 2.45
CA TRP A 40 6.42 20.89 3.48
C TRP A 40 7.52 21.17 4.51
N GLY A 41 7.30 20.73 5.75
CA GLY A 41 8.22 20.99 6.85
C GLY A 41 7.82 20.18 8.08
N ALA A 42 8.64 20.22 9.14
CA ALA A 42 8.47 19.40 10.33
C ALA A 42 7.08 19.54 10.99
N GLN A 43 6.46 20.72 10.90
CA GLN A 43 5.10 20.95 11.43
C GLN A 43 4.00 20.19 10.69
N HIS A 44 4.27 19.70 9.48
CA HIS A 44 3.33 18.94 8.68
C HIS A 44 3.49 17.42 8.87
N LEU A 45 4.60 16.95 9.45
CA LEU A 45 4.93 15.52 9.55
C LEU A 45 4.02 14.83 10.59
N ILE A 46 3.20 13.87 10.16
CA ILE A 46 2.20 13.17 10.99
C ILE A 46 2.55 11.73 11.33
N ALA A 47 3.43 11.09 10.55
CA ALA A 47 3.98 9.77 10.84
C ALA A 47 5.37 9.61 10.23
N THR A 48 6.22 8.81 10.88
CA THR A 48 7.53 8.40 10.38
C THR A 48 7.67 6.88 10.38
N GLY A 49 8.44 6.38 9.41
CA GLY A 49 8.95 5.01 9.28
C GLY A 49 10.48 4.99 9.35
N LEU A 50 11.09 3.82 9.37
CA LEU A 50 12.54 3.65 9.33
C LEU A 50 12.97 3.28 7.92
N ALA A 51 13.99 3.94 7.36
CA ALA A 51 14.53 3.44 6.10
C ALA A 51 15.03 1.99 6.24
N ASN A 52 14.76 1.17 5.23
CA ASN A 52 15.00 -0.25 5.11
C ASN A 52 14.24 -1.11 6.14
N ASP A 53 13.05 -0.69 6.56
CA ASP A 53 12.10 -1.53 7.30
C ASP A 53 11.03 -2.18 6.41
N ASP A 54 11.34 -2.34 5.11
CA ASP A 54 10.54 -3.08 4.15
C ASP A 54 11.05 -4.54 4.01
N PRO A 55 10.23 -5.50 3.54
CA PRO A 55 10.52 -6.93 3.65
C PRO A 55 11.64 -7.42 2.72
N ARG A 56 12.33 -6.53 1.98
CA ARG A 56 13.38 -6.92 1.02
C ARG A 56 14.63 -7.51 1.66
N SER A 57 14.81 -7.29 2.96
CA SER A 57 15.90 -7.87 3.77
C SER A 57 15.39 -8.72 4.93
N LEU A 58 14.13 -9.15 4.93
CA LEU A 58 13.53 -9.87 6.04
C LEU A 58 14.05 -11.33 6.14
N GLY A 59 14.56 -11.71 7.32
CA GLY A 59 15.16 -13.01 7.58
C GLY A 59 16.44 -13.29 6.77
N ASP A 60 16.70 -14.56 6.44
CA ASP A 60 17.90 -14.97 5.68
C ASP A 60 17.81 -14.61 4.18
N HIS A 61 16.80 -13.85 3.75
CA HIS A 61 16.47 -13.58 2.36
C HIS A 61 16.90 -12.18 1.90
N TRP A 62 17.16 -12.05 0.60
CA TRP A 62 17.71 -10.81 0.03
C TRP A 62 17.13 -10.52 -1.35
N SER A 63 16.18 -9.60 -1.41
CA SER A 63 15.51 -9.15 -2.63
C SER A 63 15.75 -7.66 -2.93
N MET A 64 16.86 -7.10 -2.45
CA MET A 64 17.31 -5.71 -2.69
C MET A 64 17.53 -5.31 -4.17
N HIS A 65 17.28 -6.22 -5.11
CA HIS A 65 17.23 -5.92 -6.54
C HIS A 65 15.85 -5.39 -6.98
N GLU A 66 14.83 -5.50 -6.13
CA GLU A 66 13.49 -4.94 -6.34
C GLU A 66 13.42 -3.46 -5.97
N THR A 67 12.41 -2.80 -6.52
CA THR A 67 12.03 -1.43 -6.15
C THR A 67 11.75 -1.37 -4.64
N PRO A 68 12.34 -0.41 -3.91
CA PRO A 68 12.00 -0.17 -2.51
C PRO A 68 10.58 0.38 -2.40
N TRP A 69 9.75 -0.30 -1.63
CA TRP A 69 8.43 0.18 -1.26
C TRP A 69 8.42 0.61 0.21
N ASP A 70 9.49 1.29 0.60
CA ASP A 70 9.84 1.73 1.94
C ASP A 70 9.38 3.18 2.17
N LEU A 71 8.35 3.34 3.01
CA LEU A 71 7.69 4.59 3.35
C LEU A 71 8.26 5.17 4.64
N THR A 72 8.90 6.33 4.55
CA THR A 72 9.60 6.90 5.72
C THR A 72 8.92 8.12 6.33
N HIS A 73 8.18 8.90 5.56
CA HIS A 73 7.56 10.14 6.04
C HIS A 73 6.18 10.33 5.44
N LEU A 74 5.22 10.71 6.28
CA LEU A 74 3.87 11.11 5.87
C LEU A 74 3.57 12.49 6.44
N TYR A 75 3.16 13.42 5.59
CA TYR A 75 2.85 14.80 5.91
C TYR A 75 1.37 15.10 5.67
N ALA A 76 0.82 16.04 6.44
CA ALA A 76 -0.50 16.60 6.22
C ALA A 76 -0.54 18.12 6.42
N ALA A 77 -1.27 18.79 5.53
CA ALA A 77 -1.69 20.18 5.64
C ALA A 77 -3.14 20.34 5.21
N TRP A 78 -3.79 21.45 5.56
CA TRP A 78 -5.17 21.72 5.13
C TRP A 78 -5.47 23.20 5.00
N ASP A 79 -6.37 23.54 4.08
CA ASP A 79 -6.95 24.87 3.95
C ASP A 79 -8.47 24.82 4.17
N ASP A 80 -9.20 25.80 3.63
CA ASP A 80 -10.65 25.87 3.76
C ASP A 80 -11.37 24.82 2.90
N ASP A 81 -10.73 24.33 1.83
CA ASP A 81 -11.35 23.54 0.78
C ASP A 81 -10.78 22.11 0.65
N ALA A 82 -9.52 21.91 1.03
CA ALA A 82 -8.79 20.68 0.77
C ALA A 82 -7.88 20.22 1.91
N LEU A 83 -7.74 18.90 2.00
CA LEU A 83 -6.65 18.22 2.68
C LEU A 83 -5.51 18.02 1.67
N TYR A 84 -4.29 18.27 2.11
CA TYR A 84 -3.06 18.00 1.37
C TYR A 84 -2.29 16.94 2.12
N LEU A 85 -1.83 15.92 1.40
CA LEU A 85 -0.90 14.92 1.92
C LEU A 85 0.37 14.93 1.08
N ALA A 86 1.48 14.53 1.70
CA ALA A 86 2.68 14.16 0.98
C ALA A 86 3.36 12.99 1.66
N TRP A 87 4.08 12.18 0.90
CA TRP A 87 4.82 11.04 1.46
C TRP A 87 6.10 10.77 0.69
N GLN A 88 7.00 10.04 1.36
CA GLN A 88 8.32 9.73 0.86
C GLN A 88 8.51 8.23 0.76
N TYR A 89 8.88 7.74 -0.43
CA TYR A 89 9.60 6.48 -0.57
C TYR A 89 11.10 6.72 -0.60
N VAL A 90 11.85 5.82 0.03
CA VAL A 90 13.30 5.95 0.16
C VAL A 90 14.02 4.72 -0.39
N ASP A 91 15.16 4.93 -1.04
CA ASP A 91 15.99 3.87 -1.59
C ASP A 91 17.43 3.88 -1.04
N VAL A 92 17.61 3.41 0.19
CA VAL A 92 18.93 3.30 0.84
C VAL A 92 19.79 2.13 0.34
N THR A 93 19.40 1.46 -0.74
CA THR A 93 20.16 0.34 -1.33
C THR A 93 21.57 0.78 -1.74
N ASP A 94 21.77 2.04 -2.11
CA ASP A 94 23.09 2.60 -2.41
C ASP A 94 24.06 2.61 -1.23
N VAL A 95 23.57 2.55 0.00
CA VAL A 95 24.38 2.43 1.22
C VAL A 95 24.45 0.98 1.70
N ILE A 96 23.32 0.26 1.68
CA ILE A 96 23.22 -1.09 2.26
C ILE A 96 23.82 -2.14 1.32
N ASP A 97 23.50 -2.06 0.03
CA ASP A 97 24.00 -2.96 -1.01
C ASP A 97 24.30 -2.23 -2.32
N PRO A 98 25.41 -1.47 -2.37
CA PRO A 98 25.76 -0.66 -3.54
C PRO A 98 25.92 -1.46 -4.85
N ASN A 99 26.08 -2.79 -4.77
CA ASN A 99 26.17 -3.64 -5.97
C ASN A 99 24.80 -3.90 -6.60
N ASN A 100 23.72 -3.82 -5.82
CA ASN A 100 22.36 -3.99 -6.29
C ASN A 100 21.61 -2.66 -6.46
N ALA A 101 22.20 -1.54 -6.02
CA ALA A 101 21.70 -0.19 -6.27
C ALA A 101 21.55 0.08 -7.79
N GLY A 102 20.30 0.09 -8.28
CA GLY A 102 20.00 0.25 -9.71
C GLY A 102 20.15 -1.02 -10.56
N SER A 103 20.16 -2.20 -9.94
CA SER A 103 20.09 -3.51 -10.63
C SER A 103 18.67 -3.79 -11.19
N SER A 104 18.48 -4.92 -11.88
CA SER A 104 17.38 -5.23 -12.82
C SER A 104 15.96 -5.37 -12.23
N ALA A 105 15.56 -4.46 -11.33
CA ALA A 105 14.22 -3.95 -11.05
C ALA A 105 14.22 -2.85 -9.95
N GLY A 106 15.39 -2.31 -9.55
CA GLY A 106 15.54 -1.15 -8.65
C GLY A 106 15.25 0.16 -9.35
N THR A 107 14.13 0.16 -10.07
CA THR A 107 13.48 1.29 -10.71
C THR A 107 12.90 2.18 -9.60
N ALA A 108 12.93 3.50 -9.76
CA ALA A 108 12.32 4.36 -8.75
C ALA A 108 10.81 4.07 -8.67
N PRO A 109 10.17 4.15 -7.47
CA PRO A 109 8.73 3.95 -7.31
C PRO A 109 7.88 4.61 -8.39
N ASN A 110 8.12 5.87 -8.72
CA ASN A 110 7.36 6.63 -9.74
C ASN A 110 7.55 6.18 -11.20
N GLN A 111 8.45 5.25 -11.47
CA GLN A 111 8.68 4.66 -12.80
C GLN A 111 8.02 3.29 -12.93
N MET A 112 7.44 2.77 -11.85
CA MET A 112 6.65 1.55 -11.82
C MET A 112 5.16 1.85 -12.07
N ASP A 113 4.37 0.82 -12.32
CA ASP A 113 2.91 0.91 -12.49
C ASP A 113 2.12 0.31 -11.31
N LEU A 114 2.84 -0.10 -10.26
CA LEU A 114 2.28 -0.68 -9.05
C LEU A 114 1.43 0.31 -8.28
N ILE A 115 0.40 -0.23 -7.64
CA ILE A 115 -0.65 0.56 -6.99
C ILE A 115 -0.26 0.85 -5.53
N GLN A 116 -0.49 2.09 -5.11
CA GLN A 116 -0.41 2.54 -3.72
C GLN A 116 -1.78 3.07 -3.27
N TRP A 117 -2.09 2.92 -1.99
CA TRP A 117 -3.37 3.33 -1.42
C TRP A 117 -3.23 4.33 -0.29
N VAL A 118 -4.22 5.22 -0.17
CA VAL A 118 -4.43 6.08 0.99
C VAL A 118 -5.81 5.81 1.55
N ALA A 119 -5.88 5.47 2.83
CA ALA A 119 -7.09 5.17 3.57
C ALA A 119 -7.37 6.33 4.54
N PHE A 120 -8.61 6.82 4.54
CA PHE A 120 -9.08 7.92 5.37
C PHE A 120 -10.18 7.44 6.32
N ASP A 121 -9.92 7.54 7.61
CA ASP A 121 -10.91 7.35 8.67
C ASP A 121 -11.46 8.73 9.08
N THR A 122 -12.64 9.05 8.56
CA THR A 122 -13.30 10.35 8.73
C THR A 122 -14.36 10.31 9.83
N ARG A 123 -14.85 9.11 10.16
CA ARG A 123 -15.92 8.83 11.10
C ARG A 123 -15.60 7.53 11.86
N PRO A 124 -15.42 7.61 13.19
CA PRO A 124 -15.09 6.44 14.00
C PRO A 124 -16.10 5.29 13.83
N GLY A 125 -15.60 4.09 13.54
CA GLY A 125 -16.37 2.84 13.59
C GLY A 125 -17.37 2.61 12.45
N THR A 126 -17.38 3.44 11.39
CA THR A 126 -18.32 3.27 10.25
C THR A 126 -17.69 2.78 8.96
N GLY A 127 -16.37 2.79 8.86
CA GLY A 127 -15.64 2.43 7.65
C GLY A 127 -15.61 0.94 7.31
N SER A 128 -14.95 0.62 6.20
CA SER A 128 -14.77 -0.76 5.75
C SER A 128 -13.55 -1.43 6.38
N ALA A 129 -13.67 -2.71 6.75
CA ALA A 129 -12.52 -3.50 7.15
C ALA A 129 -11.77 -4.10 5.94
N LEU A 130 -12.43 -4.15 4.78
CA LEU A 130 -11.93 -4.72 3.54
C LEU A 130 -11.36 -3.63 2.64
N ASP A 131 -10.38 -4.01 1.84
CA ASP A 131 -9.85 -3.20 0.74
C ASP A 131 -10.89 -3.00 -0.38
N MET A 132 -10.90 -1.83 -1.04
CA MET A 132 -11.87 -1.55 -2.09
C MET A 132 -11.79 -2.50 -3.29
N TRP A 133 -10.61 -3.04 -3.62
CA TRP A 133 -10.41 -3.94 -4.74
C TRP A 133 -10.17 -5.39 -4.29
N GLY A 134 -10.51 -5.71 -3.05
CA GLY A 134 -10.38 -7.06 -2.52
C GLY A 134 -8.94 -7.55 -2.47
N LYS A 135 -7.96 -6.62 -2.33
CA LYS A 135 -6.59 -6.99 -1.95
C LYS A 135 -6.58 -7.68 -0.60
N ASN A 136 -5.40 -8.12 -0.17
CA ASN A 136 -5.23 -8.94 1.03
C ASN A 136 -5.94 -10.30 0.92
N SER A 137 -5.99 -10.88 -0.29
CA SER A 137 -6.78 -12.09 -0.58
C SER A 137 -8.28 -11.98 -0.23
N GLY A 138 -8.85 -10.77 -0.21
CA GLY A 138 -10.23 -10.52 0.19
C GLY A 138 -10.47 -10.60 1.70
N GLU A 139 -9.42 -10.67 2.51
CA GLU A 139 -9.49 -10.65 3.96
C GLU A 139 -9.38 -9.21 4.51
N PRO A 140 -9.85 -8.95 5.75
CA PRO A 140 -9.75 -7.62 6.35
C PRO A 140 -8.31 -7.17 6.57
N TYR A 141 -7.95 -6.01 6.01
CA TYR A 141 -6.75 -5.27 6.41
C TYR A 141 -6.93 -4.67 7.81
N TRP A 142 -8.01 -3.89 8.00
CA TRP A 142 -8.23 -3.15 9.26
C TRP A 142 -9.08 -3.95 10.24
N THR A 143 -8.45 -4.47 11.28
CA THR A 143 -9.10 -5.38 12.24
C THR A 143 -9.67 -4.68 13.48
N GLY A 144 -9.35 -3.40 13.68
CA GLY A 144 -9.82 -2.58 14.79
C GLY A 144 -11.13 -1.83 14.54
N ASP A 145 -11.39 -0.88 15.44
CA ASP A 145 -12.52 0.07 15.35
C ASP A 145 -12.22 1.24 14.40
N ASP A 146 -10.94 1.55 14.19
CA ASP A 146 -10.46 2.53 13.21
C ASP A 146 -10.52 1.89 11.82
N ARG A 147 -11.56 2.24 11.05
CA ARG A 147 -11.80 1.71 9.71
C ARG A 147 -11.99 2.85 8.73
N PRO A 148 -11.40 2.79 7.53
CA PRO A 148 -11.50 3.87 6.57
C PRO A 148 -12.91 4.00 5.98
N ASP A 149 -13.44 5.22 5.95
CA ASP A 149 -14.67 5.56 5.24
C ASP A 149 -14.40 5.90 3.77
N VAL A 150 -13.17 6.30 3.46
CA VAL A 150 -12.75 6.61 2.10
C VAL A 150 -11.42 5.94 1.85
N GLN A 151 -11.27 5.29 0.71
CA GLN A 151 -9.98 4.80 0.25
C GLN A 151 -9.71 5.37 -1.14
N LEU A 152 -8.46 5.72 -1.37
CA LEU A 152 -7.95 6.20 -2.64
C LEU A 152 -6.88 5.23 -3.11
N TYR A 153 -6.92 4.89 -4.38
CA TYR A 153 -5.87 4.17 -5.10
C TYR A 153 -5.26 5.05 -6.17
N VAL A 154 -3.93 5.00 -6.29
CA VAL A 154 -3.21 5.65 -7.38
C VAL A 154 -2.05 4.76 -7.81
N ALA A 155 -1.85 4.61 -9.12
CA ALA A 155 -0.65 3.94 -9.61
C ALA A 155 0.59 4.80 -9.33
N SER A 156 1.72 4.18 -9.06
CA SER A 156 2.95 4.87 -8.67
C SER A 156 3.46 5.84 -9.75
N ASN A 157 3.42 5.49 -11.04
CA ASN A 157 3.67 6.45 -12.12
C ASN A 157 2.47 7.37 -12.49
N LEU A 158 1.37 7.33 -11.71
CA LEU A 158 0.14 8.11 -11.88
C LEU A 158 -0.69 7.81 -13.13
N TRP A 159 -0.47 6.66 -13.80
CA TRP A 159 -1.24 6.31 -15.01
C TRP A 159 -2.74 6.07 -14.77
N GLN A 160 -3.13 5.75 -13.53
CA GLN A 160 -4.52 5.60 -13.11
C GLN A 160 -4.70 5.96 -11.64
N GLY A 161 -5.94 6.22 -11.24
CA GLY A 161 -6.33 6.31 -9.84
C GLY A 161 -7.84 6.46 -9.65
N TYR A 162 -8.30 6.01 -8.49
CA TYR A 162 -9.71 5.98 -8.12
C TYR A 162 -9.89 6.28 -6.63
N LEU A 163 -11.06 6.80 -6.27
CA LEU A 163 -11.48 7.02 -4.89
C LEU A 163 -12.82 6.32 -4.68
N SER A 164 -12.93 5.58 -3.58
CA SER A 164 -14.16 4.91 -3.16
C SER A 164 -14.57 5.36 -1.76
N GLN A 165 -15.86 5.62 -1.57
CA GLN A 165 -16.47 5.82 -0.27
C GLN A 165 -17.15 4.53 0.20
N ALA A 166 -16.96 4.19 1.47
CA ALA A 166 -17.61 3.08 2.12
C ALA A 166 -19.09 3.42 2.39
N VAL A 167 -19.97 2.49 2.03
CA VAL A 167 -21.39 2.50 2.35
C VAL A 167 -21.69 1.21 3.12
N ASP A 168 -22.26 1.35 4.32
CA ASP A 168 -22.56 0.24 5.22
C ASP A 168 -21.36 -0.71 5.46
N GLY A 169 -20.17 -0.12 5.60
CA GLY A 169 -18.92 -0.85 5.84
C GLY A 169 -18.31 -1.53 4.61
N VAL A 170 -18.74 -1.16 3.39
CA VAL A 170 -18.21 -1.73 2.14
C VAL A 170 -17.89 -0.62 1.14
N PHE A 171 -16.66 -0.61 0.64
CA PHE A 171 -16.28 0.27 -0.48
C PHE A 171 -17.05 -0.10 -1.75
N GLN A 172 -17.58 0.92 -2.41
CA GLN A 172 -18.29 0.74 -3.67
C GLN A 172 -17.29 0.72 -4.84
N VAL A 173 -17.56 -0.11 -5.84
CA VAL A 173 -16.75 -0.21 -7.06
C VAL A 173 -17.69 -0.25 -8.25
N ASP A 174 -17.37 0.49 -9.30
CA ASP A 174 -18.13 0.55 -10.55
C ASP A 174 -19.63 0.85 -10.37
N ASP A 175 -19.96 1.65 -9.36
CA ASP A 175 -21.35 1.98 -8.97
C ASP A 175 -22.01 3.07 -9.84
N GLY A 176 -21.40 3.40 -10.97
CA GLY A 176 -21.87 4.43 -11.88
C GLY A 176 -21.52 5.86 -11.44
N GLY A 177 -20.54 6.04 -10.56
CA GLY A 177 -20.07 7.37 -10.15
C GLY A 177 -20.84 7.93 -8.96
N VAL A 178 -21.37 7.08 -8.08
CA VAL A 178 -22.16 7.50 -6.92
C VAL A 178 -21.26 7.64 -5.69
N HIS A 179 -20.41 6.64 -5.46
CA HIS A 179 -19.43 6.58 -4.38
C HIS A 179 -18.05 6.15 -4.89
N TYR A 180 -17.93 5.77 -6.16
CA TYR A 180 -16.68 5.39 -6.81
C TYR A 180 -16.34 6.34 -7.96
N PHE A 181 -15.19 7.01 -7.87
CA PHE A 181 -14.83 8.10 -8.79
C PHE A 181 -13.43 7.90 -9.35
N SER A 182 -13.20 8.36 -10.59
CA SER A 182 -11.84 8.67 -11.00
C SER A 182 -11.28 9.80 -10.11
N LEU A 183 -9.95 9.90 -9.98
CA LEU A 183 -9.37 11.02 -9.22
C LEU A 183 -9.77 12.39 -9.80
N GLU A 184 -9.85 12.49 -11.13
CA GLU A 184 -10.28 13.71 -11.82
C GLU A 184 -11.72 14.09 -11.45
N ASP A 185 -12.66 13.15 -11.51
CA ASP A 185 -14.07 13.39 -11.16
C ASP A 185 -14.24 13.74 -9.67
N ALA A 186 -13.38 13.19 -8.81
CA ALA A 186 -13.31 13.55 -7.39
C ALA A 186 -12.62 14.90 -7.13
N GLY A 187 -12.07 15.57 -8.15
CA GLY A 187 -11.31 16.81 -8.00
C GLY A 187 -9.99 16.63 -7.24
N VAL A 188 -9.47 15.41 -7.21
CA VAL A 188 -8.20 15.05 -6.59
C VAL A 188 -7.06 15.38 -7.56
N THR A 189 -5.97 15.94 -7.03
CA THR A 189 -4.75 16.20 -7.79
C THR A 189 -3.60 15.46 -7.13
N VAL A 190 -2.74 14.84 -7.94
CA VAL A 190 -1.57 14.09 -7.49
C VAL A 190 -0.37 14.46 -8.34
N ALA A 191 0.80 14.54 -7.71
CA ALA A 191 2.09 14.75 -8.37
C ALA A 191 3.19 13.96 -7.66
N PHE A 192 4.32 13.76 -8.33
CA PHE A 192 5.53 13.25 -7.72
C PHE A 192 6.76 14.01 -8.22
N GLY A 193 7.86 13.94 -7.48
CA GLY A 193 9.17 14.41 -7.90
C GLY A 193 10.28 13.47 -7.45
N ASP A 194 11.36 13.44 -8.24
CA ASP A 194 12.57 12.69 -7.93
C ASP A 194 13.45 13.43 -6.93
N GLY A 195 14.08 12.70 -6.03
CA GLY A 195 15.27 13.19 -5.36
C GLY A 195 15.02 14.12 -4.17
N VAL A 196 13.78 14.24 -3.73
CA VAL A 196 13.34 15.28 -2.80
C VAL A 196 13.20 14.70 -1.41
N PHE A 197 13.80 15.36 -0.41
CA PHE A 197 13.75 14.95 1.00
C PHE A 197 13.46 16.17 1.88
N ALA A 198 12.43 16.10 2.73
CA ALA A 198 11.93 17.24 3.52
C ALA A 198 12.38 17.27 4.99
N ALA A 199 13.10 16.24 5.45
CA ALA A 199 13.49 16.08 6.85
C ALA A 199 14.99 16.33 7.09
N ASP A 200 15.35 16.55 8.35
CA ASP A 200 16.74 16.83 8.77
C ASP A 200 17.57 15.54 9.00
N GLY A 201 16.97 14.36 8.87
CA GLY A 201 17.62 13.07 9.08
C GLY A 201 16.80 11.92 8.52
N LEU A 202 17.46 10.82 8.16
CA LEU A 202 16.83 9.61 7.64
C LEU A 202 17.18 8.42 8.55
N PRO A 203 16.47 8.27 9.69
CA PRO A 203 16.68 7.13 10.56
C PRO A 203 16.28 5.84 9.83
N GLY A 204 17.07 4.80 9.98
CA GLY A 204 16.78 3.50 9.40
C GLY A 204 17.59 2.37 10.02
N VAL A 205 17.33 1.16 9.55
CA VAL A 205 18.00 -0.08 9.96
C VAL A 205 18.87 -0.63 8.83
N ASN A 206 19.84 -1.51 9.13
CA ASN A 206 20.64 -2.14 8.07
C ASN A 206 19.97 -3.39 7.47
N ASP A 207 18.98 -3.93 8.19
CA ASP A 207 18.30 -5.17 7.93
C ASP A 207 16.89 -5.06 8.53
N ALA A 208 15.87 -5.52 7.82
CA ALA A 208 14.47 -5.39 8.26
C ALA A 208 14.19 -6.12 9.58
N ASP A 209 14.94 -7.20 9.90
CA ASP A 209 14.80 -7.91 11.18
C ASP A 209 15.12 -6.98 12.38
N ASP A 210 15.98 -5.97 12.19
CA ASP A 210 16.32 -5.03 13.26
C ASP A 210 15.11 -4.15 13.64
N ALA A 211 14.20 -3.87 12.69
CA ALA A 211 12.98 -3.07 12.93
C ALA A 211 11.99 -3.79 13.85
N LEU A 212 11.94 -5.13 13.78
CA LEU A 212 11.13 -5.98 14.65
C LEU A 212 11.75 -6.19 16.05
N GLY A 213 13.03 -5.83 16.22
CA GLY A 213 13.77 -6.01 17.46
C GLY A 213 13.33 -5.08 18.59
N ALA A 214 13.43 -5.54 19.84
CA ALA A 214 13.12 -4.72 21.02
C ALA A 214 14.05 -3.51 21.24
N ALA A 215 15.13 -3.41 20.48
CA ALA A 215 16.11 -2.31 20.51
C ALA A 215 16.76 -2.19 19.11
N PRO A 216 16.06 -1.61 18.12
CA PRO A 216 16.56 -1.50 16.75
C PRO A 216 17.89 -0.75 16.72
N VAL A 217 18.83 -1.22 15.89
CA VAL A 217 20.09 -0.52 15.65
C VAL A 217 19.86 0.55 14.60
N ILE A 218 19.44 1.73 15.07
CA ILE A 218 19.12 2.86 14.20
C ILE A 218 20.39 3.60 13.80
N ARG A 219 20.52 3.90 12.50
CA ARG A 219 21.52 4.83 11.94
C ARG A 219 20.82 5.89 11.11
N ASP A 220 21.50 7.02 10.91
CA ASP A 220 21.05 8.05 9.98
C ASP A 220 21.69 7.81 8.60
N PHE A 221 20.88 7.50 7.60
CA PHE A 221 21.33 7.23 6.24
C PHE A 221 21.78 8.49 5.49
N LEU A 222 21.27 9.68 5.83
CA LEU A 222 21.83 10.93 5.28
C LEU A 222 23.27 11.13 5.75
N GLN A 223 23.53 10.90 7.03
CA GLN A 223 24.90 10.97 7.58
C GLN A 223 25.80 9.86 7.03
N ALA A 224 25.23 8.76 6.58
CA ALA A 224 25.94 7.68 5.91
C ALA A 224 26.34 7.97 4.46
N GLY A 225 25.85 9.07 3.87
CA GLY A 225 26.13 9.44 2.49
C GLY A 225 25.17 8.85 1.46
N HIS A 226 23.94 8.51 1.87
CA HIS A 226 22.87 8.13 0.97
C HIS A 226 22.61 9.22 -0.11
N ASP A 227 22.44 8.78 -1.35
CA ASP A 227 22.04 9.59 -2.49
C ASP A 227 20.53 9.77 -2.50
N THR A 228 20.07 10.89 -1.94
CA THR A 228 18.63 11.24 -1.92
C THR A 228 18.04 11.32 -3.32
N GLY A 229 18.85 11.46 -4.38
CA GLY A 229 18.42 11.44 -5.78
C GLY A 229 17.70 10.16 -6.21
N ARG A 230 17.75 9.11 -5.39
CA ARG A 230 17.08 7.83 -5.60
C ARG A 230 15.65 7.78 -5.05
N ASP A 231 15.32 8.72 -4.18
CA ASP A 231 14.06 8.73 -3.46
C ASP A 231 12.92 9.32 -4.32
N THR A 232 11.69 9.00 -3.97
CA THR A 232 10.50 9.54 -4.64
C THR A 232 9.56 10.22 -3.66
N PHE A 233 9.26 11.49 -3.91
CA PHE A 233 8.33 12.28 -3.13
C PHE A 233 7.00 12.40 -3.86
N TYR A 234 5.90 12.13 -3.17
CA TYR A 234 4.55 12.26 -3.70
C TYR A 234 3.77 13.34 -2.96
N GLU A 235 2.85 13.97 -3.68
CA GLU A 235 1.90 14.94 -3.15
C GLU A 235 0.49 14.65 -3.64
N LEU A 236 -0.47 14.93 -2.78
CA LEU A 236 -1.90 14.71 -3.02
C LEU A 236 -2.70 15.87 -2.46
N ARG A 237 -3.65 16.37 -3.25
CA ARG A 237 -4.70 17.28 -2.81
C ARG A 237 -6.04 16.58 -2.95
N VAL A 238 -6.79 16.48 -1.85
CA VAL A 238 -8.13 15.92 -1.80
C VAL A 238 -9.13 16.97 -1.32
N PRO A 239 -10.19 17.28 -2.08
CA PRO A 239 -11.24 18.17 -1.59
C PRO A 239 -11.87 17.63 -0.30
N LEU A 240 -12.00 18.46 0.74
CA LEU A 240 -12.61 18.07 2.01
C LEU A 240 -14.05 17.60 1.82
N ALA A 241 -14.77 18.21 0.87
CA ALA A 241 -16.15 17.83 0.55
C ALA A 241 -16.28 16.37 0.09
N VAL A 242 -15.29 15.82 -0.62
CA VAL A 242 -15.28 14.40 -1.04
C VAL A 242 -15.00 13.46 0.14
N LEU A 243 -14.31 13.95 1.16
CA LEU A 243 -14.14 13.26 2.44
C LEU A 243 -15.37 13.43 3.36
N GLY A 244 -16.42 14.16 2.93
CA GLY A 244 -17.59 14.46 3.74
C GLY A 244 -17.30 15.44 4.88
N LEU A 245 -16.26 16.27 4.72
CA LEU A 245 -15.80 17.23 5.72
C LEU A 245 -15.83 18.66 5.18
N ASP A 246 -15.82 19.61 6.10
CA ASP A 246 -15.32 20.97 5.86
C ASP A 246 -14.17 21.25 6.84
N ARG A 247 -13.52 22.41 6.71
CA ARG A 247 -12.41 22.77 7.58
C ARG A 247 -12.79 22.74 9.06
N ALA A 248 -13.97 23.25 9.42
CA ALA A 248 -14.40 23.30 10.80
C ALA A 248 -14.62 21.89 11.37
N GLY A 249 -15.20 20.99 10.58
CA GLY A 249 -15.36 19.58 10.91
C GLY A 249 -14.02 18.86 11.07
N LEU A 250 -13.06 19.12 10.18
CA LEU A 250 -11.69 18.61 10.30
C LEU A 250 -11.00 19.12 11.56
N GLU A 251 -11.02 20.42 11.82
CA GLU A 251 -10.34 20.99 13.00
C GLU A 251 -11.00 20.58 14.32
N ALA A 252 -12.32 20.34 14.32
CA ALA A 252 -13.06 19.90 15.51
C ALA A 252 -12.89 18.42 15.82
N ASN A 253 -12.95 17.55 14.81
CA ASN A 253 -13.02 16.10 14.99
C ASN A 253 -11.75 15.38 14.55
N GLY A 254 -11.02 15.95 13.59
CA GLY A 254 -9.83 15.35 12.99
C GLY A 254 -10.20 14.26 11.99
N LEU A 255 -9.19 13.69 11.35
CA LEU A 255 -9.32 12.45 10.57
C LEU A 255 -8.07 11.58 10.74
N GLY A 256 -8.23 10.28 10.48
CA GLY A 256 -7.16 9.31 10.44
C GLY A 256 -6.68 9.13 8.99
N VAL A 257 -5.37 9.03 8.80
CA VAL A 257 -4.75 8.66 7.51
C VAL A 257 -3.84 7.45 7.71
N MET A 258 -3.96 6.48 6.83
CA MET A 258 -2.97 5.42 6.65
C MET A 258 -2.66 5.31 5.17
N ILE A 259 -1.40 5.20 4.82
CA ILE A 259 -0.94 4.95 3.46
C ILE A 259 -0.21 3.61 3.44
N GLY A 260 -0.28 2.91 2.31
CA GLY A 260 0.53 1.72 2.10
C GLY A 260 0.71 1.42 0.63
N GLN A 261 1.58 0.46 0.37
CA GLN A 261 1.91 0.01 -0.97
C GLN A 261 1.84 -1.51 -1.07
N GLY A 262 1.15 -2.01 -2.10
CA GLY A 262 0.93 -3.44 -2.27
C GLY A 262 0.02 -3.78 -3.45
N GLU A 263 0.13 -4.98 -4.02
CA GLU A 263 -0.72 -5.48 -5.12
C GLU A 263 -1.55 -6.68 -4.66
N GLY A 264 -0.92 -7.66 -4.02
CA GLY A 264 -1.60 -8.74 -3.29
C GLY A 264 -1.82 -8.35 -1.83
N SER A 265 -0.74 -8.42 -1.03
CA SER A 265 -0.63 -7.85 0.32
C SER A 265 0.15 -6.53 0.31
N CYS A 266 0.33 -5.91 1.48
CA CYS A 266 1.07 -4.66 1.64
C CYS A 266 2.53 -4.95 2.02
N LEU A 267 3.47 -4.22 1.41
CA LEU A 267 4.90 -4.34 1.76
C LEU A 267 5.32 -3.39 2.86
N ASP A 268 4.65 -2.23 2.96
CA ASP A 268 4.92 -1.26 4.01
C ASP A 268 3.74 -0.30 4.15
N THR A 269 3.66 0.34 5.32
CA THR A 269 2.60 1.29 5.67
C THR A 269 3.14 2.50 6.45
N LEU A 270 2.43 3.62 6.37
CA LEU A 270 2.53 4.69 7.36
C LEU A 270 1.16 5.03 7.94
N PRO A 271 1.00 5.02 9.28
CA PRO A 271 1.98 4.58 10.27
C PRO A 271 2.39 3.11 10.09
N HIS A 272 3.66 2.81 10.32
CA HIS A 272 4.23 1.46 10.15
C HIS A 272 3.50 0.45 11.02
N ASP A 273 3.00 -0.59 10.37
CA ASP A 273 2.39 -1.75 10.99
C ASP A 273 3.29 -2.98 10.80
N PRO A 274 3.70 -3.67 11.88
CA PRO A 274 4.58 -4.83 11.79
C PRO A 274 3.94 -6.05 11.10
N ALA A 275 2.65 -5.99 10.75
CA ALA A 275 2.04 -6.99 9.88
C ALA A 275 2.77 -7.09 8.53
N THR A 276 3.31 -5.99 7.99
CA THR A 276 4.02 -5.96 6.69
C THR A 276 5.46 -6.48 6.75
N LEU A 277 5.82 -7.16 7.84
CA LEU A 277 7.10 -7.83 8.03
C LEU A 277 6.91 -9.20 8.70
N ASP A 278 5.78 -9.87 8.47
CA ASP A 278 5.41 -11.08 9.21
C ASP A 278 5.61 -12.39 8.43
N THR A 279 5.88 -12.30 7.12
CA THR A 279 6.13 -13.46 6.25
C THR A 279 7.55 -13.48 5.68
N VAL A 280 8.44 -14.13 6.43
CA VAL A 280 9.82 -14.39 5.99
C VAL A 280 9.87 -15.29 4.75
N GLY A 281 10.56 -14.84 3.70
CA GLY A 281 10.85 -15.67 2.54
C GLY A 281 10.98 -14.90 1.23
N VAL A 282 11.30 -15.64 0.17
CA VAL A 282 11.11 -15.16 -1.21
C VAL A 282 10.29 -16.13 -2.03
N SER A 283 9.58 -15.60 -3.01
CA SER A 283 8.87 -16.34 -4.04
C SER A 283 9.83 -17.02 -5.02
N ASP A 284 9.31 -17.87 -5.91
CA ASP A 284 10.09 -18.49 -6.99
C ASP A 284 10.74 -17.44 -7.94
N SER A 285 10.20 -16.22 -7.97
CA SER A 285 10.74 -15.08 -8.73
C SER A 285 11.77 -14.24 -7.94
N ASN A 286 12.12 -14.67 -6.72
CA ASN A 286 13.01 -13.96 -5.80
C ASN A 286 12.44 -12.64 -5.23
N SER A 287 11.12 -12.48 -5.21
CA SER A 287 10.42 -11.35 -4.56
C SER A 287 10.10 -11.66 -3.11
N PRO A 288 9.97 -10.68 -2.19
CA PRO A 288 9.48 -10.93 -0.82
C PRO A 288 8.21 -11.78 -0.82
N LEU A 289 8.11 -12.76 0.08
CA LEU A 289 6.85 -13.52 0.23
C LEU A 289 5.72 -12.64 0.77
N GLU A 290 6.05 -11.54 1.43
CA GLU A 290 5.10 -10.52 1.89
C GLU A 290 4.10 -10.11 0.81
N TRP A 291 4.51 -10.04 -0.47
CA TRP A 291 3.58 -9.72 -1.58
C TRP A 291 2.31 -10.57 -1.64
N ALA A 292 2.34 -11.78 -1.09
CA ALA A 292 1.31 -12.80 -1.26
C ALA A 292 0.67 -13.27 0.06
N ASP A 293 1.01 -12.66 1.19
CA ASP A 293 0.46 -13.07 2.49
C ASP A 293 -0.87 -12.38 2.81
N VAL A 294 -1.21 -12.35 4.11
CA VAL A 294 -2.42 -11.69 4.61
C VAL A 294 -2.08 -10.83 5.81
N ASP A 295 -2.06 -9.52 5.60
CA ASP A 295 -1.84 -8.52 6.63
C ASP A 295 -3.08 -8.28 7.48
N ARG A 296 -2.86 -8.03 8.76
CA ARG A 296 -3.90 -7.54 9.69
C ARG A 296 -3.39 -6.35 10.47
N PHE A 297 -3.64 -5.17 9.94
CA PHE A 297 -3.23 -3.93 10.57
C PHE A 297 -3.92 -3.75 11.92
N THR A 298 -3.10 -3.38 12.89
CA THR A 298 -3.42 -3.15 14.30
C THR A 298 -3.00 -1.77 14.79
N VAL A 299 -2.10 -1.11 14.07
CA VAL A 299 -1.63 0.25 14.38
C VAL A 299 -2.70 1.27 13.99
N PRO A 300 -2.99 2.24 14.87
CA PRO A 300 -3.97 3.28 14.58
C PRO A 300 -3.48 4.21 13.49
N PHE A 301 -4.43 4.79 12.75
CA PHE A 301 -4.17 5.78 11.71
C PHE A 301 -3.40 6.99 12.24
N ALA A 302 -2.59 7.63 11.38
CA ALA A 302 -1.97 8.92 11.66
C ALA A 302 -3.06 9.98 11.82
N ARG A 303 -2.98 10.83 12.86
CA ARG A 303 -4.03 11.79 13.17
C ARG A 303 -3.74 13.14 12.53
N VAL A 304 -4.75 13.72 11.89
CA VAL A 304 -4.71 15.08 11.32
C VAL A 304 -5.62 16.02 12.11
N ALA A 305 -5.13 17.25 12.33
CA ALA A 305 -5.75 18.39 12.99
C ALA A 305 -6.03 18.23 14.50
N THR A 306 -6.57 17.09 14.96
CA THR A 306 -6.81 16.82 16.37
C THR A 306 -6.61 15.34 16.71
N ALA A 307 -6.12 15.10 17.93
CA ALA A 307 -5.97 13.76 18.49
C ALA A 307 -7.28 13.22 19.12
N ALA A 308 -8.33 14.04 19.22
CA ALA A 308 -9.57 13.73 19.95
C ALA A 308 -10.61 12.94 19.13
N PHE A 309 -10.21 12.33 18.03
CA PHE A 309 -11.12 11.59 17.17
C PHE A 309 -11.76 10.42 17.91
N GLY A 310 -13.09 10.29 17.80
CA GLY A 310 -13.85 9.30 18.56
C GLY A 310 -14.09 9.65 20.03
N ALA A 311 -13.69 10.83 20.52
CA ALA A 311 -14.24 11.34 21.76
C ALA A 311 -15.71 11.74 21.51
N PRO A 312 -16.69 11.29 22.31
CA PRO A 312 -18.03 11.84 22.23
C PRO A 312 -17.90 13.35 22.42
N GLY A 313 -18.38 14.14 21.44
CA GLY A 313 -18.47 15.59 21.60
C GLY A 313 -19.20 15.91 22.92
N PRO A 314 -18.93 17.06 23.55
CA PRO A 314 -19.71 17.45 24.73
C PRO A 314 -21.18 17.33 24.39
N GLU A 315 -21.89 16.45 25.10
CA GLU A 315 -23.32 16.24 24.91
C GLU A 315 -23.97 17.62 24.89
N SER A 316 -24.52 18.00 23.74
CA SER A 316 -25.36 19.18 23.67
C SER A 316 -26.61 18.83 24.45
N ASP A 317 -26.71 19.35 25.66
CA ASP A 317 -27.88 19.24 26.52
C ASP A 317 -29.15 19.64 25.72
N GLY A 318 -29.84 18.65 25.17
CA GLY A 318 -31.27 18.66 24.82
C GLY A 318 -31.86 19.92 24.20
N GLY A 319 -31.16 20.60 23.29
CA GLY A 319 -31.70 21.74 22.54
C GLY A 319 -32.54 21.26 21.36
N ALA A 320 -33.86 21.37 21.47
CA ALA A 320 -34.83 20.99 20.43
C ALA A 320 -34.44 21.52 19.02
N PRO A 321 -34.71 20.76 17.95
CA PRO A 321 -34.39 21.17 16.59
C PRO A 321 -35.16 22.44 16.18
N PRO A 322 -34.55 23.34 15.39
CA PRO A 322 -35.23 24.54 14.90
C PRO A 322 -36.32 24.18 13.89
N GLY A 323 -37.56 24.50 14.26
CA GLY A 323 -38.72 24.84 13.42
C GLY A 323 -38.78 24.29 12.00
N ASP A 324 -39.60 23.24 11.84
CA ASP A 324 -40.32 22.92 10.61
C ASP A 324 -41.12 24.15 10.12
N LEU A 325 -40.80 24.64 8.92
CA LEU A 325 -41.61 25.63 8.21
C LEU A 325 -42.80 24.90 7.59
N GLY A 326 -43.92 24.97 8.30
CA GLY A 326 -45.13 24.23 7.99
C GLY A 326 -45.62 24.36 6.55
N VAL A 327 -46.03 23.20 6.02
CA VAL A 327 -47.15 23.07 5.10
C VAL A 327 -48.07 22.00 5.69
N GLU A 328 -49.17 22.42 6.31
CA GLU A 328 -50.26 21.54 6.70
C GLU A 328 -50.90 20.92 5.45
N LEU A 329 -50.94 19.59 5.38
CA LEU A 329 -52.02 18.87 4.71
C LEU A 329 -52.52 17.76 5.64
N ASP A 330 -53.64 18.09 6.27
CA ASP A 330 -54.53 17.23 7.04
C ASP A 330 -55.11 16.11 6.15
N GLY A 331 -55.14 14.87 6.64
CA GLY A 331 -55.73 13.75 5.89
C GLY A 331 -55.31 12.36 6.36
N ALA A 332 -56.18 11.71 7.14
CA ALA A 332 -55.95 10.44 7.82
C ALA A 332 -56.17 9.16 6.96
N LEU A 333 -55.42 8.09 7.31
CA LEU A 333 -55.69 6.62 7.22
C LEU A 333 -55.59 5.90 5.84
N PRO A 334 -55.43 4.55 5.77
CA PRO A 334 -54.72 3.59 6.66
C PRO A 334 -53.84 2.53 5.90
N ASP A 335 -53.14 1.72 6.70
CA ASP A 335 -52.59 0.38 6.45
C ASP A 335 -53.12 -0.40 5.22
N GLN A 336 -52.21 -0.82 4.34
CA GLN A 336 -52.38 -1.93 3.39
C GLN A 336 -51.01 -2.62 3.16
N GLY A 337 -50.82 -3.78 3.76
CA GLY A 337 -49.73 -4.69 3.40
C GLY A 337 -49.94 -5.32 2.02
N VAL A 338 -48.86 -5.48 1.25
CA VAL A 338 -48.81 -6.46 0.14
C VAL A 338 -47.37 -6.99 -0.04
N ALA A 339 -47.31 -8.32 0.03
CA ALA A 339 -46.36 -9.33 -0.44
C ALA A 339 -45.04 -8.96 -1.17
N ALA A 340 -44.00 -9.72 -0.81
CA ALA A 340 -42.78 -9.98 -1.57
C ALA A 340 -43.06 -10.75 -2.89
N PRO A 341 -42.14 -10.66 -3.87
CA PRO A 341 -41.96 -11.71 -4.87
C PRO A 341 -40.62 -12.43 -4.69
N ASP A 342 -40.71 -13.75 -4.81
CA ASP A 342 -39.61 -14.71 -4.85
C ASP A 342 -38.85 -14.66 -6.18
N GLY A 343 -37.53 -14.86 -6.11
CA GLY A 343 -36.79 -15.74 -7.01
C GLY A 343 -36.16 -15.16 -8.29
N GLY A 344 -34.82 -15.27 -8.35
CA GLY A 344 -34.16 -15.83 -9.53
C GLY A 344 -32.95 -15.06 -10.08
N GLY A 345 -31.76 -15.67 -9.98
CA GLY A 345 -30.74 -15.63 -11.03
C GLY A 345 -29.43 -14.92 -10.70
N ALA A 346 -28.47 -15.66 -10.13
CA ALA A 346 -27.05 -15.34 -10.24
C ALA A 346 -26.51 -15.78 -11.62
N PRO A 347 -25.46 -15.14 -12.14
CA PRO A 347 -24.48 -15.80 -12.98
C PRO A 347 -23.10 -15.86 -12.31
N ALA A 348 -22.39 -16.94 -12.62
CA ALA A 348 -21.09 -17.35 -12.13
C ALA A 348 -19.93 -16.87 -13.02
N ASP A 349 -18.73 -16.89 -12.41
CA ASP A 349 -17.40 -17.17 -12.94
C ASP A 349 -16.95 -16.56 -14.29
N ALA A 350 -15.89 -15.75 -14.21
CA ALA A 350 -14.91 -15.59 -15.28
C ALA A 350 -13.49 -15.74 -14.72
N ALA A 351 -12.93 -16.93 -14.89
CA ALA A 351 -11.50 -17.19 -14.75
C ALA A 351 -10.74 -16.75 -16.01
N ALA A 352 -9.47 -16.42 -15.79
CA ALA A 352 -8.47 -15.95 -16.75
C ALA A 352 -8.26 -16.81 -18.01
N VAL A 353 -8.05 -16.13 -19.15
CA VAL A 353 -7.16 -16.45 -20.30
C VAL A 353 -6.97 -15.08 -21.01
N GLY A 354 -5.80 -14.55 -21.37
CA GLY A 354 -4.57 -15.16 -21.88
C GLY A 354 -4.36 -14.67 -23.33
N ASP A 355 -3.16 -14.13 -23.58
CA ASP A 355 -2.49 -13.93 -24.88
C ASP A 355 -3.14 -13.04 -25.96
N HIS A 356 -2.51 -11.87 -26.16
CA HIS A 356 -2.67 -11.04 -27.36
C HIS A 356 -1.77 -11.57 -28.49
N ALA A 357 -2.40 -12.20 -29.49
CA ALA A 357 -1.79 -12.45 -30.79
C ALA A 357 -2.14 -11.35 -31.80
N VAL A 358 -1.11 -10.98 -32.57
CA VAL A 358 -0.97 -9.98 -33.63
C VAL A 358 -1.99 -10.15 -34.77
N PRO A 359 -2.47 -9.07 -35.43
CA PRO A 359 -3.42 -9.17 -36.54
C PRO A 359 -2.73 -9.57 -37.86
N GLU A 360 -3.38 -10.49 -38.59
CA GLU A 360 -3.02 -10.97 -39.92
C GLU A 360 -3.37 -9.94 -41.03
N ASP A 361 -2.57 -9.95 -42.10
CA ASP A 361 -2.90 -9.39 -43.42
C ASP A 361 -2.87 -10.56 -44.43
N PRO A 362 -3.72 -10.58 -45.49
CA PRO A 362 -4.11 -11.82 -46.16
C PRO A 362 -3.24 -12.15 -47.39
N GLU A 363 -2.96 -13.44 -47.62
CA GLU A 363 -2.48 -13.94 -48.91
C GLU A 363 -3.50 -14.85 -49.62
N PRO A 364 -3.54 -14.87 -50.98
CA PRO A 364 -4.46 -15.69 -51.75
C PRO A 364 -3.90 -17.09 -52.08
N ALA A 365 -4.83 -18.06 -52.17
CA ALA A 365 -4.61 -19.48 -52.48
C ALA A 365 -3.95 -19.75 -53.86
N PRO A 366 -3.47 -20.99 -54.13
CA PRO A 366 -4.39 -22.01 -54.67
C PRO A 366 -4.10 -23.51 -54.37
N ASP A 367 -5.13 -24.31 -54.67
CA ASP A 367 -5.18 -25.71 -55.14
C ASP A 367 -4.91 -26.92 -54.22
N GLY A 368 -6.01 -27.60 -53.85
CA GLY A 368 -6.37 -28.89 -54.48
C GLY A 368 -5.99 -30.19 -53.76
N GLY A 369 -6.99 -30.94 -53.30
CA GLY A 369 -6.86 -32.39 -53.05
C GLY A 369 -7.77 -32.95 -51.96
N ALA A 370 -8.71 -33.82 -52.34
CA ALA A 370 -9.81 -34.31 -51.54
C ALA A 370 -9.55 -35.62 -50.75
N VAL A 371 -10.45 -35.92 -49.78
CA VAL A 371 -11.26 -37.16 -49.61
C VAL A 371 -11.29 -37.79 -48.18
N HIS A 372 -12.50 -37.80 -47.60
CA HIS A 372 -13.20 -38.74 -46.66
C HIS A 372 -12.96 -38.84 -45.12
N ARG A 373 -14.09 -38.56 -44.41
CA ARG A 373 -14.88 -39.38 -43.43
C ARG A 373 -14.67 -39.23 -41.90
N ASP A 374 -15.78 -38.83 -41.27
CA ASP A 374 -16.30 -38.91 -39.90
C ASP A 374 -15.60 -39.79 -38.84
N ALA A 375 -15.42 -39.22 -37.64
CA ALA A 375 -15.75 -39.86 -36.35
C ALA A 375 -15.79 -38.82 -35.20
N ALA A 376 -16.77 -38.98 -34.31
CA ALA A 376 -17.12 -38.13 -33.17
C ALA A 376 -16.09 -38.17 -32.01
N LEU A 377 -15.98 -37.07 -31.26
CA LEU A 377 -15.23 -36.98 -30.00
C LEU A 377 -16.17 -36.73 -28.82
N VAL A 378 -16.01 -37.61 -27.83
CA VAL A 378 -16.61 -37.64 -26.50
C VAL A 378 -15.63 -36.96 -25.54
N GLY A 379 -16.09 -36.01 -24.73
CA GLY A 379 -15.28 -35.38 -23.68
C GLY A 379 -15.29 -36.17 -22.37
N PRO A 380 -14.37 -35.90 -21.43
CA PRO A 380 -14.53 -36.30 -20.04
C PRO A 380 -14.64 -35.12 -19.07
N THR A 381 -15.53 -35.32 -18.11
CA THR A 381 -15.75 -34.61 -16.85
C THR A 381 -14.69 -34.95 -15.81
N PHE A 382 -14.39 -34.00 -14.90
CA PHE A 382 -13.75 -34.28 -13.61
C PHE A 382 -14.65 -33.82 -12.47
N ALA A 383 -14.78 -34.67 -11.46
CA ALA A 383 -15.49 -34.44 -10.21
C ALA A 383 -14.53 -34.69 -9.03
N ASN A 384 -14.75 -33.90 -7.98
CA ASN A 384 -14.14 -33.95 -6.65
C ASN A 384 -14.24 -35.31 -5.95
N GLU A 385 -13.30 -35.60 -5.04
CA GLU A 385 -13.54 -35.82 -3.59
C GLU A 385 -12.26 -36.29 -2.85
N PRO A 386 -12.20 -36.18 -1.50
CA PRO A 386 -10.97 -36.17 -0.69
C PRO A 386 -10.78 -37.38 0.26
N GLY A 387 -9.58 -37.47 0.85
CA GLY A 387 -9.33 -37.86 2.25
C GLY A 387 -9.17 -39.35 2.63
N SER A 388 -8.01 -39.72 3.20
CA SER A 388 -7.91 -40.47 4.49
C SER A 388 -6.47 -40.80 4.89
N ASP A 389 -6.24 -40.70 6.20
CA ASP A 389 -5.00 -40.92 6.97
C ASP A 389 -4.42 -42.34 6.95
N GLY A 390 -3.13 -42.47 7.29
CA GLY A 390 -2.66 -43.64 8.05
C GLY A 390 -1.20 -44.11 7.92
N CYS A 391 -0.36 -43.70 8.89
CA CYS A 391 0.69 -44.49 9.58
C CYS A 391 1.91 -45.11 8.86
N ARG A 392 3.08 -44.51 9.17
CA ARG A 392 4.33 -45.06 9.78
C ARG A 392 4.99 -46.37 9.27
N ALA A 393 6.25 -46.17 8.85
CA ALA A 393 7.51 -46.77 9.35
C ALA A 393 8.23 -47.90 8.57
N SER A 394 9.57 -47.79 8.62
CA SER A 394 10.65 -48.73 8.23
C SER A 394 10.95 -48.84 6.73
N GLY A 395 12.20 -48.88 6.24
CA GLY A 395 13.53 -48.91 6.84
C GLY A 395 14.55 -49.37 5.78
N THR A 396 15.80 -48.91 5.94
CA THR A 396 17.08 -49.58 5.57
C THR A 396 17.46 -49.92 4.11
N GLY A 397 18.67 -49.50 3.75
CA GLY A 397 19.59 -50.13 2.77
C GLY A 397 19.61 -49.45 1.39
N GLY A 398 20.72 -49.12 0.74
CA GLY A 398 22.14 -49.47 0.87
C GLY A 398 22.76 -49.50 -0.55
N SER A 399 24.08 -49.28 -0.63
CA SER A 399 25.00 -49.37 -1.80
C SER A 399 25.02 -48.19 -2.80
N LEU A 400 26.10 -47.39 -2.88
CA LEU A 400 27.46 -47.63 -3.44
C LEU A 400 27.48 -47.90 -4.95
N GLY A 401 28.02 -46.94 -5.71
CA GLY A 401 28.32 -47.07 -7.14
C GLY A 401 29.26 -45.96 -7.61
N LEU A 402 30.56 -46.14 -7.32
CA LEU A 402 31.69 -45.34 -7.79
C LEU A 402 32.00 -45.70 -9.25
N TRP A 403 32.24 -44.72 -10.14
CA TRP A 403 33.02 -44.93 -11.36
C TRP A 403 34.07 -43.83 -11.55
N LEU A 404 35.29 -44.28 -11.85
CA LEU A 404 36.56 -43.58 -11.90
C LEU A 404 36.99 -43.38 -13.37
N LEU A 405 37.31 -42.13 -13.71
CA LEU A 405 38.45 -41.61 -14.51
C LEU A 405 39.19 -42.51 -15.52
N VAL A 406 39.39 -41.97 -16.74
CA VAL A 406 40.61 -42.15 -17.57
C VAL A 406 41.03 -40.81 -18.22
N LEU A 407 42.26 -40.37 -17.88
CA LEU A 407 43.11 -39.32 -18.49
C LEU A 407 43.73 -39.82 -19.82
N LEU A 408 44.07 -39.05 -20.86
CA LEU A 408 45.13 -38.03 -21.11
C LEU A 408 45.19 -37.97 -22.68
N GLY A 409 45.52 -36.92 -23.43
CA GLY A 409 46.11 -35.60 -23.25
C GLY A 409 46.83 -35.24 -24.57
N TRP A 410 47.03 -33.95 -24.91
CA TRP A 410 48.31 -33.45 -25.45
C TRP A 410 48.35 -31.91 -25.49
N LEU A 411 49.54 -31.41 -25.17
CA LEU A 411 49.94 -30.01 -25.06
C LEU A 411 50.50 -29.46 -26.39
N SER A 412 50.38 -28.14 -26.56
CA SER A 412 51.39 -27.15 -27.01
C SER A 412 50.78 -26.14 -28.01
N GLY A 413 51.03 -24.84 -27.94
CA GLY A 413 51.96 -24.08 -27.12
C GLY A 413 51.67 -22.57 -27.11
N ARG A 414 51.96 -21.97 -25.94
CA ARG A 414 52.61 -20.68 -25.65
C ARG A 414 52.40 -19.46 -26.59
N ARG A 415 51.94 -18.38 -25.91
CA ARG A 415 52.51 -17.00 -25.84
C ARG A 415 52.38 -16.14 -27.12
N ARG A 416 52.12 -14.83 -27.08
CA ARG A 416 52.08 -13.78 -26.05
C ARG A 416 51.50 -12.51 -26.69
N ALA A 417 50.92 -11.66 -25.85
CA ALA A 417 50.93 -10.19 -25.87
C ALA A 417 50.20 -9.41 -27.00
N ALA A 418 49.23 -8.62 -26.52
CA ALA A 418 48.77 -7.29 -26.92
C ALA A 418 49.84 -6.39 -27.59
N PRO A 419 49.47 -5.27 -28.27
CA PRO A 419 48.21 -4.51 -28.20
C PRO A 419 47.14 -4.89 -29.20
#